data_AF-A0A6B0XPQ2-F1
#
_entry.id   AF-A0A6B0XPQ2-F1
#
_cell.length_a   1.000
_cell.length_b   1.000
_cell.length_c   1.000
_cell.angle_alpha   90.00
_cell.angle_beta   90.00
_cell.angle_gamma   90.00
#
_symmetry.space_group_name_H-M   'P 1'
#
loop_
_entity.id
_entity.type
_entity.pdbx_description
1 polymer ?
#
loop_
_entity_poly.entity_id
_entity_poly.type
_entity_poly.pdbx_seq_one_letter_code
_entity_poly.pdbx_strand_id
1 'polypeptide(L)' 'MTSAFVDGAELMAHACGAPDYRFAVIEHPISSATDAELLERASEIVRQAEELVFAAAPEGSP' A
#
# COMPACT_ATOMS: atom_id res chain seq x y z
N MET A 1 -3.73 -1.26 1.59
CA MET A 1 -5.04 -1.02 0.97
C MET A 1 -5.29 -2.12 -0.04
N THR A 2 -6.52 -2.40 -0.41
CA THR A 2 -6.79 -3.37 -1.48
C THR A 2 -7.18 -2.66 -2.77
N SER A 3 -6.95 -3.24 -3.95
CA SER A 3 -7.22 -2.58 -5.24
C SER A 3 -8.63 -1.97 -5.37
N ALA A 4 -9.66 -2.64 -4.83
CA ALA A 4 -11.05 -2.15 -4.82
C ALA A 4 -11.32 -0.85 -4.04
N PHE A 5 -10.38 -0.38 -3.21
CA PHE A 5 -10.60 0.76 -2.29
C PHE A 5 -9.49 1.83 -2.39
N VAL A 6 -8.70 1.82 -3.46
CA VAL A 6 -7.60 2.79 -3.67
C VAL A 6 -8.14 4.22 -3.72
N ASP A 7 -9.14 4.50 -4.56
CA ASP A 7 -9.73 5.83 -4.70
C ASP A 7 -10.26 6.39 -3.36
N GLY A 8 -10.85 5.52 -2.54
CA GLY A 8 -11.33 5.89 -1.21
C GLY A 8 -10.19 6.22 -0.25
N ALA A 9 -9.10 5.47 -0.31
CA ALA A 9 -7.90 5.73 0.48
C ALA A 9 -7.25 7.06 0.11
N GLU A 10 -7.14 7.36 -1.20
CA GLU A 10 -6.61 8.62 -1.72
C GLU A 10 -7.47 9.82 -1.29
N LEU A 11 -8.80 9.67 -1.38
CA LEU A 11 -9.72 10.70 -0.91
C LEU A 11 -9.54 10.97 0.60
N MET A 12 -9.41 9.92 1.40
CA MET A 12 -9.18 10.06 2.85
C MET A 12 -7.83 10.71 3.15
N ALA A 13 -6.77 10.32 2.43
CA ALA A 13 -5.45 10.91 2.55
C ALA A 13 -5.49 12.42 2.28
N HIS A 14 -6.20 12.83 1.22
CA HIS A 14 -6.41 14.24 0.93
C HIS A 14 -7.21 14.96 2.04
N ALA A 15 -8.31 14.36 2.53
CA ALA A 15 -9.12 14.95 3.59
C ALA A 15 -8.33 15.13 4.91
N CYS A 16 -7.38 14.24 5.18
CA CYS A 16 -6.48 14.32 6.33
C CYS A 16 -5.29 15.28 6.15
N GLY A 17 -5.17 15.96 5.01
CA GLY A 17 -4.07 16.89 4.73
C GLY A 17 -2.76 16.22 4.33
N ALA A 18 -2.80 14.94 3.93
CA ALA A 18 -1.64 14.18 3.47
C ALA A 18 -1.87 13.64 2.04
N PRO A 19 -1.99 14.51 1.02
CA PRO A 19 -2.37 14.11 -0.34
C PRO A 19 -1.37 13.15 -1.00
N ASP A 20 -0.10 13.21 -0.60
CA ASP A 20 0.97 12.33 -1.12
C ASP A 20 1.19 11.09 -0.22
N TYR A 21 0.27 10.78 0.69
CA TYR A 21 0.40 9.60 1.56
C TYR A 21 0.32 8.31 0.72
N ARG A 22 1.44 7.60 0.66
CA ARG A 22 1.57 6.35 -0.11
C ARG A 22 1.23 5.14 0.75
N PHE A 23 0.64 4.11 0.15
CA PHE A 23 0.27 2.87 0.81
C PHE A 23 0.50 1.67 -0.11
N ALA A 24 0.79 0.50 0.48
CA ALA A 24 0.88 -0.74 -0.28
C ALA A 24 -0.51 -1.20 -0.73
N VAL A 25 -0.60 -1.79 -1.92
CA VAL A 25 -1.84 -2.27 -2.54
C VAL A 25 -1.77 -3.78 -2.73
N ILE A 26 -2.76 -4.50 -2.19
CA ILE A 26 -3.00 -5.91 -2.44
C ILE A 26 -4.15 -6.10 -3.43
N GLU A 27 -3.99 -7.01 -4.38
CA GLU A 27 -5.02 -7.28 -5.39
C GLU A 27 -6.25 -7.99 -4.80
N HIS A 28 -7.44 -7.54 -5.20
CA HIS A 28 -8.73 -8.17 -4.87
C HIS A 28 -9.03 -9.36 -5.82
N PRO A 29 -9.82 -10.35 -5.38
CA PRO A 29 -10.39 -10.54 -4.04
C PRO A 29 -9.43 -11.26 -3.08
N ILE A 30 -9.41 -10.85 -1.81
CA ILE A 30 -8.60 -11.52 -0.77
C ILE A 30 -9.35 -12.70 -0.17
N SER A 31 -10.66 -12.55 0.10
CA SER A 31 -11.45 -13.52 0.86
C SER A 31 -11.63 -14.87 0.18
N SER A 32 -11.51 -14.92 -1.15
CA SER A 32 -11.66 -16.15 -1.94
C SER A 32 -10.34 -16.66 -2.51
N ALA A 33 -9.21 -16.05 -2.13
CA ALA A 33 -7.90 -16.49 -2.58
C ALA A 33 -7.46 -17.73 -1.80
N THR A 34 -6.73 -18.62 -2.47
CA THR A 34 -6.07 -19.76 -1.86
C THR A 34 -4.82 -19.31 -1.10
N ASP A 35 -4.31 -20.15 -0.20
CA ASP A 35 -3.08 -19.87 0.55
C ASP A 35 -1.87 -19.61 -0.36
N ALA A 36 -1.78 -20.30 -1.49
CA ALA A 36 -0.70 -20.11 -2.46
C ALA A 36 -0.78 -18.72 -3.12
N GLU A 37 -1.98 -18.30 -3.54
CA GLU A 37 -2.21 -16.97 -4.11
C GLU A 37 -2.00 -15.86 -3.07
N LEU A 38 -2.37 -16.11 -1.81
CA LEU A 38 -2.12 -15.19 -0.71
C LEU A 38 -0.62 -15.04 -0.42
N LEU A 39 0.15 -16.12 -0.50
CA LEU A 39 1.60 -16.09 -0.30
C LEU A 39 2.33 -15.29 -1.41
N GLU A 40 1.89 -15.45 -2.66
CA GLU A 40 2.41 -14.67 -3.78
C GLU A 40 2.13 -13.18 -3.58
N ARG A 41 0.88 -12.82 -3.26
CA ARG A 41 0.49 -11.43 -2.98
C ARG A 41 1.20 -10.85 -1.77
N ALA A 42 1.40 -11.65 -0.71
CA ALA A 42 2.13 -11.23 0.48
C ALA A 42 3.56 -10.84 0.14
N SER A 43 4.23 -11.60 -0.72
CA SER A 43 5.60 -11.31 -1.15
C SER A 43 5.68 -9.94 -1.87
N GLU A 44 4.70 -9.65 -2.73
CA GLU A 44 4.61 -8.37 -3.42
C GLU A 44 4.30 -7.20 -2.47
N ILE A 45 3.43 -7.40 -1.47
CA ILE A 45 3.14 -6.39 -0.44
C ILE A 45 4.38 -6.07 0.40
N VAL A 46 5.16 -7.09 0.77
CA VAL A 46 6.40 -6.89 1.53
C VAL A 46 7.37 -6.03 0.72
N ARG A 47 7.55 -6.32 -0.56
CA ARG A 47 8.37 -5.50 -1.47
C ARG A 47 7.89 -4.05 -1.51
N GLN A 48 6.59 -3.82 -1.69
CA GLN A 48 6.01 -2.46 -1.65
C GLN A 48 6.22 -1.78 -0.30
N ALA A 49 6.03 -2.48 0.81
CA ALA A 49 6.21 -1.94 2.14
C ALA A 49 7.67 -1.53 2.40
N GLU A 50 8.63 -2.33 1.93
CA GLU A 50 10.05 -1.99 1.98
C GLU A 50 10.34 -0.69 1.21
N GLU A 51 9.80 -0.54 0.00
CA GLU A 51 9.93 0.72 -0.77
C GLU A 51 9.30 1.91 -0.05
N LEU A 52 8.15 1.71 0.59
CA LEU A 52 7.46 2.78 1.31
C LEU A 52 8.19 3.21 2.58
N VAL A 53 8.78 2.27 3.31
CA VAL A 53 9.47 2.53 4.59
C VAL A 53 10.90 3.00 4.36
N PHE A 54 11.63 2.39 3.42
CA PHE A 54 13.05 2.62 3.23
C PHE A 54 13.39 3.58 2.09
N ALA A 55 12.53 3.75 1.07
CA ALA A 55 12.74 4.79 0.05
C ALA A 55 12.20 6.17 0.46
N ALA A 56 11.56 6.29 1.62
CA ALA A 56 10.98 7.53 2.14
C ALA A 56 11.91 8.31 3.08
N ALA A 57 13.24 8.20 2.96
CA ALA A 57 14.12 9.17 3.60
C ALA A 57 14.11 10.48 2.80
N PRO A 58 13.52 11.59 3.31
CA PRO A 58 13.68 12.87 2.65
C PRO A 58 15.14 13.33 2.75
N GLU A 59 15.71 13.78 1.63
CA GLU A 59 16.86 14.68 1.66
C GLU A 59 16.45 15.93 2.45
N GLY A 60 17.14 16.18 3.58
CA GLY A 60 16.91 17.37 4.41
C GLY A 60 16.19 17.08 5.72
N SER A 61 16.83 16.31 6.61
CA SER A 61 16.56 16.41 8.05
C SER A 61 17.63 17.36 8.64
N PRO A 62 17.24 18.46 9.32
CA PRO A 62 18.18 19.31 10.06
C PRO A 62 18.76 18.60 11.28
#